data_AF-W2SK49-F1
#
_entry.id   AF-W2SK49-F1
#
_cell.length_a   1.000
_cell.length_b   1.000
_cell.length_c   1.000
_cell.angle_alpha   90.00
_cell.angle_beta   90.00
_cell.angle_gamma   90.00
#
_symmetry.space_group_name_H-M   'P 1'
#
loop_
_entity.id
_entity.type
_entity.pdbx_description
1 polymer ?
#
loop_
_entity_poly.entity_id
_entity_poly.type
_entity_poly.pdbx_seq_one_letter_code
_entity_poly.pdbx_strand_id
1 'polypeptide(L)'
;MAICTYNARTLTSEAAIEDLMMQAKKINYDVIGLTETRRRHTLNAVYETGEELFLGTCDSRGVGGVGVLVNTSMAKNIDSFEQLTTRIGRLRMRRCGPAPEKNAGGASHRDLRPTME
;
A
#
# COMPACT_ATOMS: atom_id res chain seq x y z
N MET A 1 -9.20 -2.00 -7.71
CA MET A 1 -8.42 -1.01 -6.95
C MET A 1 -9.30 0.20 -6.67
N ALA A 2 -9.71 0.37 -5.42
CA ALA A 2 -10.50 1.48 -4.90
C ALA A 2 -9.59 2.39 -4.05
N ILE A 3 -9.38 3.62 -4.50
CA ILE A 3 -8.58 4.62 -3.79
C ILE A 3 -9.54 5.66 -3.22
N CYS A 4 -9.43 5.90 -1.91
CA CYS A 4 -10.21 6.89 -1.20
C CYS A 4 -9.29 7.99 -0.66
N THR A 5 -9.87 9.15 -0.34
CA THR A 5 -9.16 10.24 0.34
C THR A 5 -9.96 10.68 1.55
N TYR A 6 -9.30 10.92 2.67
CA TYR A 6 -9.92 11.39 3.90
C TYR A 6 -9.08 12.48 4.55
N ASN A 7 -9.70 13.64 4.77
CA ASN A 7 -9.11 14.67 5.61
C ASN A 7 -9.41 14.30 7.07
N ALA A 8 -8.39 13.85 7.79
CA ALA A 8 -8.56 13.31 9.12
C ALA A 8 -8.74 14.39 10.19
N ARG A 9 -8.38 15.64 9.86
CA ARG A 9 -8.24 16.80 10.77
C ARG A 9 -7.27 16.62 11.93
N THR A 10 -7.17 15.43 12.52
CA THR A 10 -6.21 15.03 13.55
C THR A 10 -6.12 13.50 13.63
N LEU A 11 -4.91 12.96 13.62
CA LEU A 11 -4.58 11.56 13.95
C LEU A 11 -3.42 11.52 14.96
N THR A 12 -3.48 12.39 15.97
CA THR A 12 -2.40 12.53 16.96
C THR A 12 -2.47 11.53 18.10
N SER A 13 -3.64 10.94 18.36
CA SER A 13 -3.87 9.95 19.42
C SER A 13 -4.14 8.56 18.85
N GLU A 14 -3.85 7.53 19.64
CA GLU A 14 -4.18 6.15 19.30
C GLU A 14 -5.69 5.97 19.11
N ALA A 15 -6.51 6.54 19.99
CA ALA A 15 -7.97 6.53 19.86
C ALA A 15 -8.47 7.09 18.52
N ALA A 16 -7.88 8.18 18.01
CA ALA A 16 -8.28 8.74 16.71
C ALA A 16 -7.91 7.81 15.54
N ILE A 17 -6.81 7.07 15.69
CA ILE A 17 -6.40 6.06 14.72
C ILE A 17 -7.32 4.84 14.80
N GLU A 18 -7.67 4.36 16.00
CA GLU A 18 -8.63 3.28 16.19
C GLU A 18 -10.00 3.61 15.59
N ASP A 19 -10.49 4.83 15.82
CA ASP A 19 -11.73 5.32 15.22
C ASP A 19 -11.65 5.30 13.69
N LEU A 20 -10.55 5.79 13.10
CA LEU A 20 -10.32 5.72 11.66
C LEU A 20 -10.38 4.27 11.17
N MET A 21 -9.70 3.34 11.84
CA MET A 21 -9.69 1.92 11.48
C MET A 21 -11.10 1.32 11.55
N MET A 22 -11.86 1.65 12.60
CA MET A 22 -13.23 1.16 12.78
C MET A 22 -14.18 1.70 11.70
N GLN A 23 -14.05 2.96 11.28
CA GLN A 23 -14.85 3.51 10.19
C GLN A 23 -14.41 2.98 8.83
N ALA A 24 -13.10 2.82 8.60
CA ALA A 24 -12.56 2.31 7.35
C ALA A 24 -13.10 0.90 7.05
N LYS A 25 -13.28 0.05 8.08
CA LYS A 25 -13.90 -1.29 7.94
C LYS A 25 -15.32 -1.29 7.35
N LYS A 26 -16.02 -0.14 7.36
CA LYS A 26 -17.40 -0.01 6.85
C LYS A 26 -17.46 0.33 5.36
N ILE A 27 -16.33 0.64 4.74
CA ILE A 27 -16.25 1.00 3.33
C ILE A 27 -15.36 0.00 2.59
N ASN A 28 -15.60 -0.16 1.30
CA ASN A 28 -14.70 -0.91 0.44
C ASN A 28 -13.54 -0.01 0.01
N TYR A 29 -12.31 -0.34 0.42
CA TYR A 29 -11.11 0.42 0.08
C TYR A 29 -9.92 -0.52 -0.12
N ASP A 30 -9.05 -0.14 -1.05
CA ASP A 30 -7.73 -0.74 -1.23
C ASP A 30 -6.65 0.15 -0.60
N VAL A 31 -6.76 1.48 -0.79
CA VAL A 31 -5.88 2.50 -0.22
C VAL A 31 -6.70 3.73 0.17
N ILE A 32 -6.44 4.30 1.35
CA ILE A 32 -6.97 5.61 1.78
C ILE A 32 -5.81 6.59 1.92
N GLY A 33 -5.81 7.65 1.11
CA GLY A 33 -4.94 8.80 1.29
C GLY A 33 -5.44 9.70 2.42
N LEU A 34 -4.57 10.03 3.37
CA LEU A 34 -4.88 10.82 4.55
C LEU A 34 -4.21 12.19 4.47
N THR A 35 -4.96 13.24 4.78
CA THR A 35 -4.43 14.61 4.90
C THR A 35 -4.82 15.21 6.25
N GLU A 36 -4.07 16.23 6.69
CA GLU A 36 -4.24 16.86 8.00
C GLU A 36 -4.16 15.86 9.15
N THR A 37 -3.19 14.95 9.08
CA THR A 37 -2.96 13.98 10.15
C THR A 37 -2.42 14.65 11.42
N ARG A 38 -1.79 15.82 11.29
CA ARG A 38 -1.21 16.65 12.37
C ARG A 38 -0.24 15.90 13.30
N ARG A 39 0.25 14.74 12.90
CA ARG A 39 1.16 13.91 13.68
C ARG A 39 2.54 14.56 13.72
N ARG A 40 3.16 14.69 14.89
CA ARG A 40 4.51 15.30 15.03
C ARG A 40 5.65 14.36 14.67
N HIS A 41 5.41 13.05 14.76
CA HIS A 41 6.39 12.01 14.49
C HIS A 41 5.85 11.08 13.43
N THR A 42 6.73 10.55 12.60
CA THR A 42 6.34 9.52 11.64
C THR A 42 5.78 8.31 12.39
N LEU A 43 4.75 7.68 11.82
CA LEU A 43 4.23 6.40 12.29
C LEU A 43 4.25 5.44 11.11
N ASN A 44 4.78 4.24 11.33
CA ASN A 44 4.58 3.09 10.45
C ASN A 44 4.10 1.95 11.34
N ALA A 45 2.90 1.45 11.08
CA ALA A 45 2.28 0.40 11.86
C ALA A 45 1.64 -0.64 10.94
N VAL A 46 1.84 -1.90 11.29
CA VAL A 46 1.12 -3.04 10.70
C VAL A 46 0.18 -3.58 11.78
N TYR A 47 -1.10 -3.66 11.48
CA TYR A 47 -2.11 -4.15 12.41
C TYR A 47 -2.24 -5.67 12.35
N GLU A 48 -2.84 -6.28 13.38
CA GLU A 48 -3.09 -7.74 13.42
C GLU A 48 -3.93 -8.22 12.24
N THR A 49 -4.82 -7.36 11.75
CA THR A 49 -5.67 -7.60 10.58
C THR A 49 -4.91 -7.47 9.25
N GLY A 50 -3.65 -7.01 9.29
CA GLY A 50 -2.71 -6.95 8.18
C GLY A 50 -2.73 -5.66 7.35
N GLU A 51 -3.58 -4.69 7.71
CA GLU A 51 -3.53 -3.35 7.16
C GLU A 51 -2.26 -2.62 7.61
N GLU A 52 -1.71 -1.80 6.72
CA GLU A 52 -0.54 -0.99 6.99
C GLU A 52 -0.90 0.50 6.99
N LEU A 53 -0.50 1.20 8.06
CA LEU A 53 -0.71 2.63 8.24
C LEU A 53 0.63 3.36 8.26
N PHE A 54 0.76 4.33 7.37
CA PHE A 54 1.88 5.25 7.31
C PHE A 54 1.39 6.67 7.60
N LEU A 55 1.98 7.35 8.58
CA LEU A 55 1.75 8.77 8.84
C LEU A 55 3.07 9.51 8.77
N GLY A 56 3.10 10.56 7.95
CA GLY A 56 4.13 11.58 7.92
C GLY A 56 3.91 12.65 8.98
N THR A 57 4.90 13.53 9.12
CA THR A 57 4.93 14.62 10.10
C THR A 57 4.23 15.88 9.59
N CYS A 58 3.68 16.66 10.52
CA CYS A 58 3.25 18.03 10.30
C CYS A 58 4.42 19.02 10.43
N ASP A 59 4.18 20.29 10.09
CA ASP A 59 5.15 21.37 10.36
C ASP A 59 5.23 21.70 11.86
N SER A 60 6.14 22.60 12.24
CA SER A 60 6.32 23.03 13.64
C SER A 60 5.07 23.64 14.27
N ARG A 61 4.12 24.13 13.47
CA ARG A 61 2.84 24.70 13.93
C ARG A 61 1.75 23.65 14.04
N GLY A 62 2.04 22.38 13.74
CA GLY A 62 1.04 21.32 13.72
C GLY A 62 0.18 21.30 12.46
N VAL A 63 0.60 22.00 11.39
CA VAL A 63 -0.17 22.11 10.14
C VAL A 63 0.31 21.09 9.12
N GLY A 64 -0.66 20.48 8.43
CA GLY A 64 -0.39 19.44 7.43
C GLY A 64 -0.27 18.06 8.07
N GLY A 65 0.69 17.28 7.58
CA GLY A 65 0.75 15.85 7.80
C GLY A 65 -0.06 15.12 6.73
N VAL A 66 0.57 14.11 6.17
CA VAL A 66 0.02 13.22 5.16
C VAL A 66 0.16 11.78 5.64
N GLY A 67 -0.65 10.88 5.12
CA GLY A 67 -0.51 9.47 5.43
C GLY A 67 -1.25 8.60 4.43
N VAL A 68 -1.10 7.30 4.57
CA VAL A 68 -1.85 6.31 3.80
C VAL A 68 -2.23 5.15 4.70
N LEU A 69 -3.47 4.68 4.58
CA LEU A 69 -3.93 3.41 5.12
C LEU A 69 -4.11 2.44 3.96
N VAL A 70 -3.46 1.28 4.01
CA VAL A 70 -3.49 0.28 2.94
C VAL A 70 -4.15 -0.99 3.46
N ASN A 71 -5.13 -1.48 2.71
CA ASN A 71 -5.83 -2.72 3.03
C ASN A 71 -4.88 -3.93 2.98
N THR A 72 -5.13 -4.93 3.82
CA THR A 72 -4.37 -6.19 3.91
C THR A 72 -4.10 -6.85 2.55
N SER A 73 -5.09 -6.86 1.65
CA SER A 73 -4.96 -7.47 0.33
C SER A 73 -3.90 -6.78 -0.54
N MET A 74 -3.69 -5.48 -0.33
CA MET A 74 -2.75 -4.62 -1.06
C MET A 74 -1.44 -4.39 -0.32
N ALA A 75 -1.37 -4.60 0.99
CA ALA A 75 -0.19 -4.38 1.83
C ALA A 75 1.08 -5.04 1.26
N LYS A 76 0.97 -6.29 0.81
CA LYS A 76 2.07 -7.03 0.14
C LYS A 76 2.63 -6.37 -1.13
N ASN A 77 1.89 -5.44 -1.74
CA ASN A 77 2.30 -4.73 -2.94
C ASN A 77 2.98 -3.40 -2.62
N ILE A 78 3.04 -2.98 -1.36
CA ILE A 78 3.75 -1.75 -0.99
C ILE A 78 5.25 -1.94 -1.25
N ASP A 79 5.84 -0.95 -1.91
CA ASP A 79 7.28 -0.85 -2.13
C ASP A 79 7.88 0.16 -1.14
N SER A 80 7.29 1.35 -1.06
CA SER A 80 7.71 2.39 -0.12
C SER A 80 6.64 3.45 0.08
N PHE A 81 6.68 4.11 1.23
CA PHE A 81 6.02 5.39 1.47
C PHE A 81 7.08 6.43 1.81
N GLU A 82 7.03 7.58 1.14
CA GLU A 82 7.88 8.71 1.47
C GLU A 82 7.05 9.98 1.63
N GLN A 83 7.49 10.84 2.53
CA GLN A 83 6.94 12.18 2.67
C GLN A 83 7.86 13.17 1.98
N LEU A 84 7.39 13.80 0.91
CA LEU A 84 8.13 14.81 0.15
C LEU A 84 8.04 16.19 0.80
N THR A 85 6.86 16.53 1.32
CA THR A 85 6.63 17.76 2.09
C THR A 85 5.57 17.50 3.17
N THR A 86 5.25 18.50 4.00
CA THR A 86 4.17 18.40 4.98
C THR A 86 2.78 18.18 4.38
N ARG A 87 2.63 18.35 3.05
CA ARG A 87 1.35 18.19 2.33
C ARG A 87 1.42 17.22 1.15
N ILE A 88 2.58 16.62 0.89
CA ILE A 88 2.80 15.70 -0.23
C ILE A 88 3.46 14.43 0.30
N GLY A 89 2.76 13.32 0.15
CA GLY A 89 3.29 11.96 0.37
C GLY A 89 3.19 11.15 -0.91
N ARG A 90 4.09 10.19 -1.07
CA ARG A 90 4.14 9.29 -2.22
C ARG A 90 4.15 7.85 -1.71
N LEU A 91 3.11 7.11 -2.07
CA LEU A 91 3.05 5.65 -1.92
C LEU A 91 3.47 5.02 -3.26
N ARG A 92 4.53 4.22 -3.24
CA ARG A 92 4.96 3.41 -4.38
C ARG A 92 4.50 1.97 -4.15
N MET A 93 3.89 1.39 -5.16
CA MET A 93 3.39 0.02 -5.11
C MET A 93 3.92 -0.78 -6.31
N ARG A 94 4.24 -2.05 -6.06
CA ARG A 94 4.53 -3.03 -7.09
C ARG A 94 3.24 -3.38 -7.83
N ARG A 95 3.36 -3.53 -9.15
CA ARG A 95 2.30 -4.09 -9.96
C ARG A 95 2.39 -5.62 -9.86
N CYS A 96 1.32 -6.31 -9.49
CA CYS A 96 1.25 -7.74 -9.75
C CYS A 96 1.19 -7.92 -11.28
N GLY A 97 2.19 -8.58 -11.87
CA GLY A 97 2.09 -9.05 -13.25
C GLY A 97 1.02 -10.16 -13.36
N PRO A 98 0.46 -10.42 -14.56
CA PRO A 98 -0.27 -11.66 -14.77
C PRO A 98 0.65 -12.84 -14.40
N ALA A 99 0.09 -13.89 -13.80
CA ALA A 99 0.82 -15.13 -13.59
C ALA A 99 1.44 -15.57 -14.94
N PRO A 100 2.68 -16.08 -14.97
CA PRO A 100 3.26 -16.53 -16.22
C PRO A 100 2.32 -17.56 -16.85
N GLU A 101 1.89 -17.32 -18.09
CA GLU A 101 1.19 -18.33 -18.88
C GLU A 101 2.08 -19.57 -18.91
N LYS A 102 1.65 -20.63 -18.23
CA LYS A 102 2.25 -21.95 -18.41
C LYS A 102 1.88 -22.36 -19.83
N ASN A 103 2.77 -22.15 -20.79
CA ASN A 103 2.66 -22.75 -22.11
C ASN A 103 2.65 -24.28 -21.93
N ALA A 104 1.45 -24.85 -21.92
CA ALA A 104 1.25 -26.27 -22.14
C ALA A 104 1.46 -26.53 -23.63
N GLY A 105 2.47 -27.32 -23.97
CA GLY A 105 2.58 -27.92 -25.30
C GLY A 105 3.92 -27.68 -25.98
N GLY A 106 4.79 -28.69 -25.93
CA GLY A 106 6.02 -28.72 -26.70
C GLY A 106 6.90 -29.91 -26.40
N ALA A 107 6.34 -31.11 -26.17
CA ALA A 107 7.13 -32.33 -26.23
C ALA A 107 7.53 -32.57 -27.70
N SER A 108 8.67 -32.02 -28.12
CA SER A 108 9.32 -32.37 -29.38
C SER A 108 10.08 -33.67 -29.20
N HIS A 109 9.39 -34.78 -29.47
CA HIS A 109 9.99 -36.10 -29.60
C HIS A 109 10.48 -36.26 -31.05
N ARG A 110 11.81 -36.42 -31.20
CA ARG A 110 12.54 -37.26 -32.19
C ARG A 110 13.86 -36.61 -32.64
N ASP A 111 14.94 -36.98 -31.94
CA ASP A 111 16.27 -37.07 -32.56
C ASP A 111 16.52 -38.54 -32.92
N LEU A 112 16.36 -38.87 -34.20
CA LEU A 112 16.94 -40.06 -34.83
C LEU A 112 17.57 -39.60 -36.15
N ARG A 113 18.88 -39.31 -36.12
CA ARG A 113 19.69 -39.24 -37.33
C ARG A 113 20.29 -40.63 -37.59
N PRO A 114 20.10 -41.24 -38.78
CA PRO A 114 20.89 -42.38 -39.18
C PRO A 114 22.26 -41.90 -39.69
N THR A 115 23.31 -42.57 -39.25
CA THR A 115 24.66 -42.54 -39.82
C THR A 115 24.63 -43.01 -41.27
N MET A 116 25.32 -42.30 -42.16
CA MET A 116 25.70 -42.75 -43.50
C MET A 116 27.16 -42.34 -43.72
N GLU A 117 27.98 -43.37 -43.94
CA GLU A 117 29.40 -43.48 -44.39
C GLU A 117 30.49 -42.59 -43.74
#